data_AF-A0A2I0SXE7-F1
#
_entry.id   AF-A0A2I0SXE7-F1
#
_cell.length_a   1.000
_cell.length_b   1.000
_cell.length_c   1.000
_cell.angle_alpha   90.00
_cell.angle_beta   90.00
_cell.angle_gamma   90.00
#
_symmetry.space_group_name_H-M   'P 1'
#
loop_
_entity.id
_entity.type
_entity.pdbx_description
1 polymer ?
#
loop_
_entity_poly.entity_id
_entity_poly.type
_entity_poly.pdbx_seq_one_letter_code
_entity_poly.pdbx_strand_id
1 'polypeptide(L)'
;MTQLPRIHDPLGRGLPNSAEISAAYDPDQLRAEIGGLSAWGAAPLAAVQGRRVLALHSLGGDPNRTDTGGPSLQNYAATPWLRRLPALGKVLRSLPAPLRSVRLIALSPGARFTGLQSAKCGPPWGLCRLHLPIVSNHGARAVFVEDSHRWAPGTLSFAASWRQHALVNDEGEELVHLVIDLYHTEELTKLFPQRLQTRLAAPASLELRPRVALVPDEVRRYACRFPLPESFANWEQPGHFLPRNALRDIVTAEIATSGGTPRLLLAGRPFCALEHLGRGEFRMRGWSDERTLQVQADPRQGTTVVICARDGSNTYSTCLPAMPVA
;
A
#
# COMPACT_ATOMS: atom_id res chain seq x y z
N MET A 1 -26.35 -16.04 -13.23
CA MET A 1 -25.29 -15.42 -12.41
C MET A 1 -25.95 -14.63 -11.29
N THR A 2 -26.04 -15.23 -10.11
CA THR A 2 -26.63 -14.62 -8.91
C THR A 2 -25.73 -13.46 -8.49
N GLN A 3 -26.21 -12.22 -8.57
CA GLN A 3 -25.47 -11.06 -8.06
C GLN A 3 -25.27 -11.27 -6.56
N LEU A 4 -24.01 -11.47 -6.14
CA LEU A 4 -23.64 -11.43 -4.73
C LEU A 4 -24.16 -10.12 -4.12
N PRO A 5 -24.83 -10.15 -2.96
CA PRO A 5 -25.27 -8.91 -2.31
C PRO A 5 -24.07 -8.00 -2.12
N ARG A 6 -24.23 -6.70 -2.46
CA ARG A 6 -23.20 -5.68 -2.19
C ARG A 6 -23.06 -5.54 -0.67
N ILE A 7 -22.17 -6.33 -0.07
CA ILE A 7 -21.83 -6.20 1.34
C ILE A 7 -20.94 -4.97 1.47
N HIS A 8 -21.47 -3.94 2.13
CA HIS A 8 -20.67 -2.79 2.54
C HIS A 8 -19.70 -3.25 3.64
N ASP A 9 -18.43 -3.40 3.29
CA ASP A 9 -17.37 -3.82 4.22
C ASP A 9 -16.17 -2.86 4.19
N PRO A 10 -16.30 -1.67 4.79
CA PRO A 10 -15.29 -0.62 4.72
C PRO A 10 -14.02 -0.94 5.51
N LEU A 11 -14.08 -1.95 6.38
CA LEU A 11 -12.97 -2.35 7.25
C LEU A 11 -12.47 -3.76 6.93
N GLY A 12 -12.95 -4.37 5.83
CA GLY A 12 -12.58 -5.74 5.45
C GLY A 12 -12.87 -6.76 6.54
N ARG A 13 -13.95 -6.61 7.32
CA ARG A 13 -14.40 -7.52 8.38
C ARG A 13 -14.64 -8.93 7.86
N GLY A 14 -15.05 -9.06 6.60
CA GLY A 14 -15.25 -10.35 5.93
C GLY A 14 -13.96 -11.09 5.59
N LEU A 15 -12.78 -10.47 5.75
CA LEU A 15 -11.49 -11.13 5.53
C LEU A 15 -10.95 -11.73 6.85
N PRO A 16 -10.18 -12.84 6.79
CA PRO A 16 -9.56 -13.40 7.98
C PRO A 16 -8.40 -12.50 8.47
N ASN A 17 -7.99 -12.66 9.73
CA ASN A 17 -6.81 -11.98 10.26
C ASN A 17 -5.51 -12.45 9.59
N SER A 18 -5.47 -13.71 9.16
CA SER A 18 -4.35 -14.31 8.48
C SER A 18 -4.82 -15.40 7.52
N ALA A 19 -4.06 -15.60 6.43
CA ALA A 19 -4.25 -16.72 5.52
C ALA A 19 -2.91 -17.10 4.89
N GLU A 20 -2.59 -18.39 4.89
CA GLU A 20 -1.48 -18.91 4.10
C GLU A 20 -1.76 -18.71 2.60
N ILE A 21 -0.73 -18.32 1.86
CA ILE A 21 -0.75 -18.10 0.42
C ILE A 21 0.06 -19.22 -0.24
N SER A 22 -0.38 -19.68 -1.41
CA SER A 22 0.24 -20.78 -2.17
C SER A 22 1.59 -20.36 -2.78
N ALA A 23 2.59 -20.13 -1.93
CA ALA A 23 3.98 -19.84 -2.26
C ALA A 23 4.89 -20.22 -1.09
N ALA A 24 5.84 -21.12 -1.35
CA ALA A 24 6.85 -21.55 -0.38
C ALA A 24 8.26 -21.30 -0.94
N TYR A 25 9.17 -20.97 -0.05
CA TYR A 25 10.56 -20.64 -0.34
C TYR A 25 11.47 -21.39 0.62
N ASP A 26 12.70 -21.69 0.20
CA ASP A 26 13.70 -22.37 1.04
C ASP A 26 14.12 -21.45 2.21
N PRO A 27 13.70 -21.76 3.46
CA PRO A 27 13.98 -20.90 4.60
C PRO A 27 15.48 -20.89 4.98
N ASP A 28 16.22 -21.96 4.69
CA ASP A 28 17.63 -22.08 5.03
C ASP A 28 18.48 -21.23 4.09
N GLN A 29 18.14 -21.23 2.78
CA GLN A 29 18.74 -20.31 1.81
C GLN A 29 18.52 -18.85 2.23
N LEU A 30 17.28 -18.48 2.61
CA LEU A 30 16.97 -17.12 3.05
C LEU A 30 17.70 -16.75 4.33
N ARG A 31 17.79 -17.68 5.30
CA ARG A 31 18.51 -17.48 6.57
C ARG A 31 20.00 -17.27 6.35
N ALA A 32 20.63 -18.09 5.52
CA ALA A 32 22.04 -17.97 5.17
C ALA A 32 22.34 -16.61 4.52
N GLU A 33 21.47 -16.17 3.62
CA GLU A 33 21.60 -14.87 2.95
C GLU A 33 21.51 -13.70 3.93
N ILE A 34 20.49 -13.66 4.81
CA ILE A 34 20.39 -12.56 5.79
C ILE A 34 21.49 -12.61 6.86
N GLY A 35 22.05 -13.80 7.17
CA GLY A 35 23.19 -13.94 8.08
C GLY A 35 24.43 -13.20 7.58
N GLY A 36 24.61 -13.15 6.25
CA GLY A 36 25.71 -12.42 5.60
C GLY A 36 25.64 -10.89 5.74
N LEU A 37 24.50 -10.33 6.13
CA LEU A 37 24.35 -8.88 6.31
C LEU A 37 25.22 -8.31 7.44
N SER A 38 25.51 -9.13 8.47
CA SER A 38 26.35 -8.75 9.62
C SER A 38 27.79 -8.40 9.23
N ALA A 39 28.30 -8.99 8.14
CA ALA A 39 29.64 -8.76 7.63
C ALA A 39 29.82 -7.39 6.94
N TRP A 40 28.76 -6.58 6.81
CA TRP A 40 28.75 -5.36 6.01
C TRP A 40 28.68 -4.06 6.82
N GLY A 41 29.10 -4.11 8.08
CA GLY A 41 29.08 -2.99 9.04
C GLY A 41 27.91 -3.11 10.03
N ALA A 42 28.16 -2.72 11.29
CA ALA A 42 27.30 -2.84 12.47
C ALA A 42 25.91 -3.46 12.21
N ALA A 43 25.85 -4.80 12.26
CA ALA A 43 24.68 -5.67 12.18
C ALA A 43 23.37 -4.98 11.76
N PRO A 44 23.08 -4.83 10.44
CA PRO A 44 21.95 -4.03 9.97
C PRO A 44 20.59 -4.60 10.40
N LEU A 45 20.54 -5.83 10.90
CA LEU A 45 19.36 -6.52 11.42
C LEU A 45 19.35 -6.78 12.93
N ALA A 46 20.43 -6.50 13.68
CA ALA A 46 20.38 -6.73 15.12
C ALA A 46 19.33 -5.83 15.78
N ALA A 47 18.36 -6.45 16.46
CA ALA A 47 17.32 -5.75 17.18
C ALA A 47 17.92 -4.89 18.32
N VAL A 48 17.91 -3.57 18.13
CA VAL A 48 18.22 -2.58 19.18
C VAL A 48 16.92 -2.22 19.88
N GLN A 49 16.88 -2.23 21.22
CA GLN A 49 15.66 -1.98 22.00
C GLN A 49 14.47 -2.88 21.60
N GLY A 50 14.74 -4.15 21.28
CA GLY A 50 13.72 -5.15 21.02
C GLY A 50 13.24 -5.25 19.57
N ARG A 51 13.54 -4.28 18.69
CA ARG A 51 13.15 -4.32 17.27
C ARG A 51 14.11 -3.60 16.35
N ARG A 52 14.36 -4.21 15.18
CA ARG A 52 15.04 -3.57 14.05
C ARG A 52 14.19 -3.68 12.78
N VAL A 53 14.26 -2.65 11.95
CA VAL A 53 13.62 -2.63 10.63
C VAL A 53 14.66 -2.22 9.59
N LEU A 54 14.83 -3.04 8.56
CA LEU A 54 15.70 -2.76 7.42
C LEU A 54 14.85 -2.66 6.15
N ALA A 55 14.80 -1.49 5.54
CA ALA A 55 14.09 -1.30 4.28
C ALA A 55 14.84 -1.95 3.13
N LEU A 56 14.14 -2.78 2.35
CA LEU A 56 14.62 -3.41 1.12
C LEU A 56 14.01 -2.77 -0.12
N HIS A 57 12.79 -2.26 -0.02
CA HIS A 57 12.10 -1.52 -1.07
C HIS A 57 11.26 -0.42 -0.42
N SER A 58 11.36 0.82 -0.92
CA SER A 58 10.74 1.99 -0.28
C SER A 58 10.56 3.13 -1.31
N LEU A 59 9.84 4.18 -0.95
CA LEU A 59 9.72 5.37 -1.80
C LEU A 59 11.11 5.98 -2.06
N GLY A 60 11.46 6.13 -3.33
CA GLY A 60 12.78 6.60 -3.77
C GLY A 60 13.92 5.60 -3.61
N GLY A 61 13.65 4.40 -3.08
CA GLY A 61 14.71 3.46 -2.70
C GLY A 61 15.51 3.93 -1.48
N ASP A 62 14.94 4.80 -0.64
CA ASP A 62 15.55 5.30 0.59
C ASP A 62 15.71 4.17 1.62
N PRO A 63 16.95 3.77 1.99
CA PRO A 63 17.18 2.70 2.95
C PRO A 63 16.78 3.05 4.39
N ASN A 64 16.57 4.34 4.71
CA ASN A 64 16.17 4.79 6.04
C ASN A 64 14.66 4.86 6.20
N ARG A 65 13.91 4.67 5.12
CA ARG A 65 12.46 4.80 5.13
C ARG A 65 11.78 3.48 5.53
N THR A 66 11.43 3.38 6.81
CA THR A 66 10.85 2.17 7.41
C THR A 66 9.31 2.17 7.47
N ASP A 67 8.64 3.23 7.04
CA ASP A 67 7.17 3.32 6.95
C ASP A 67 6.60 2.65 5.69
N THR A 68 5.28 2.55 5.61
CA THR A 68 4.55 1.97 4.47
C THR A 68 4.49 2.88 3.25
N GLY A 69 4.87 4.16 3.41
CA GLY A 69 4.70 5.21 2.41
C GLY A 69 3.24 5.61 2.18
N GLY A 70 3.06 6.54 1.24
CA GLY A 70 1.79 7.08 0.79
C GLY A 70 1.94 7.77 -0.58
N PRO A 71 1.01 8.67 -0.94
CA PRO A 71 1.19 9.61 -2.05
C PRO A 71 2.58 10.23 -2.06
N SER A 72 3.26 10.20 -3.22
CA SER A 72 4.63 10.69 -3.33
C SER A 72 4.95 11.17 -4.75
N LEU A 73 5.95 12.03 -4.86
CA LEU A 73 6.59 12.38 -6.14
C LEU A 73 7.43 11.21 -6.70
N GLN A 74 7.92 10.35 -5.82
CA GLN A 74 8.85 9.27 -6.15
C GLN A 74 8.11 7.94 -6.32
N ASN A 75 8.64 7.07 -7.18
CA ASN A 75 8.19 5.68 -7.23
C ASN A 75 8.75 4.92 -6.03
N TYR A 76 8.12 3.80 -5.68
CA TYR A 76 8.80 2.79 -4.88
C TYR A 76 9.94 2.16 -5.70
N ALA A 77 11.08 1.94 -5.06
CA ALA A 77 12.24 1.34 -5.69
C ALA A 77 13.03 0.49 -4.69
N ALA A 78 13.86 -0.41 -5.22
CA ALA A 78 14.79 -1.19 -4.43
C ALA A 78 15.80 -0.28 -3.72
N THR A 79 16.03 -0.54 -2.44
CA THR A 79 17.11 0.11 -1.70
C THR A 79 18.46 -0.54 -2.06
N PRO A 80 19.59 0.09 -1.69
CA PRO A 80 20.90 -0.54 -1.86
C PRO A 80 21.05 -1.91 -1.19
N TRP A 81 20.28 -2.20 -0.13
CA TRP A 81 20.32 -3.47 0.59
C TRP A 81 19.79 -4.64 -0.22
N LEU A 82 18.70 -4.44 -0.98
CA LEU A 82 18.09 -5.53 -1.76
C LEU A 82 19.03 -6.08 -2.85
N ARG A 83 19.91 -5.23 -3.41
CA ARG A 83 20.93 -5.67 -4.39
C ARG A 83 21.89 -6.71 -3.81
N ARG A 84 22.03 -6.77 -2.50
CA ARG A 84 22.90 -7.71 -1.80
C ARG A 84 22.18 -8.97 -1.31
N LEU A 85 20.87 -9.06 -1.57
CA LEU A 85 20.00 -10.14 -1.11
C LEU A 85 19.32 -10.80 -2.32
N PRO A 86 20.07 -11.48 -3.21
CA PRO A 86 19.54 -12.05 -4.45
C PRO A 86 18.41 -13.08 -4.25
N ALA A 87 18.43 -13.89 -3.20
CA ALA A 87 17.38 -14.86 -2.89
C ALA A 87 16.08 -14.14 -2.49
N LEU A 88 16.15 -13.15 -1.60
CA LEU A 88 15.00 -12.28 -1.30
C LEU A 88 14.55 -11.51 -2.55
N GLY A 89 15.47 -11.05 -3.39
CA GLY A 89 15.15 -10.46 -4.69
C GLY A 89 14.36 -11.39 -5.60
N LYS A 90 14.64 -12.70 -5.57
CA LYS A 90 13.90 -13.73 -6.32
C LYS A 90 12.48 -13.90 -5.77
N VAL A 91 12.33 -13.98 -4.44
CA VAL A 91 11.02 -13.99 -3.76
C VAL A 91 10.16 -12.81 -4.20
N LEU A 92 10.74 -11.60 -4.20
CA LEU A 92 10.00 -10.39 -4.55
C LEU A 92 9.59 -10.35 -6.02
N ARG A 93 10.43 -10.86 -6.93
CA ARG A 93 10.12 -10.94 -8.36
C ARG A 93 9.08 -12.02 -8.71
N SER A 94 8.89 -13.03 -7.86
CA SER A 94 7.86 -14.06 -8.09
C SER A 94 6.44 -13.62 -7.71
N LEU A 95 6.29 -12.49 -7.00
CA LEU A 95 4.98 -11.96 -6.63
C LEU A 95 4.33 -11.23 -7.81
N PRO A 96 3.09 -11.59 -8.21
CA PRO A 96 2.45 -11.04 -9.40
C PRO A 96 1.71 -9.73 -9.12
N ALA A 97 2.38 -8.80 -8.43
CA ALA A 97 1.82 -7.51 -8.07
C ALA A 97 2.93 -6.47 -7.85
N PRO A 98 2.69 -5.20 -8.22
CA PRO A 98 3.68 -4.16 -7.98
C PRO A 98 3.95 -3.96 -6.47
N LEU A 99 5.23 -3.90 -6.12
CA LEU A 99 5.67 -3.77 -4.73
C LEU A 99 5.57 -2.32 -4.25
N ARG A 100 5.21 -2.16 -2.97
CA ARG A 100 5.30 -0.90 -2.23
C ARG A 100 6.46 -0.97 -1.24
N SER A 101 6.20 -1.07 0.06
CA SER A 101 7.27 -1.15 1.05
C SER A 101 7.65 -2.61 1.28
N VAL A 102 8.94 -2.93 1.29
CA VAL A 102 9.45 -4.25 1.66
C VAL A 102 10.50 -4.08 2.72
N ARG A 103 10.37 -4.80 3.83
CA ARG A 103 11.19 -4.62 5.03
C ARG A 103 11.52 -5.94 5.67
N LEU A 104 12.76 -6.11 6.12
CA LEU A 104 13.08 -7.11 7.13
C LEU A 104 12.77 -6.50 8.50
N ILE A 105 12.02 -7.22 9.32
CA ILE A 105 11.73 -6.84 10.70
C ILE A 105 12.30 -7.92 11.60
N ALA A 106 13.27 -7.54 12.44
CA ALA A 106 13.85 -8.40 13.45
C ALA A 106 13.33 -8.05 14.84
N LEU A 107 12.97 -9.04 15.65
CA LEU A 107 12.52 -8.86 17.04
C LEU A 107 13.41 -9.67 18.00
N SER A 108 13.90 -9.02 19.06
CA SER A 108 14.68 -9.68 20.10
C SER A 108 13.85 -10.75 20.83
N PRO A 109 14.49 -11.76 21.44
CA PRO A 109 13.83 -12.63 22.41
C PRO A 109 13.19 -11.82 23.56
N GLY A 110 12.03 -12.26 24.03
CA GLY A 110 11.23 -11.55 25.04
C GLY A 110 10.45 -10.34 24.53
N ALA A 111 10.62 -9.94 23.26
CA ALA A 111 10.01 -8.71 22.76
C ALA A 111 8.50 -8.87 22.49
N ARG A 112 7.73 -7.87 22.92
CA ARG A 112 6.29 -7.76 22.67
C ARG A 112 5.95 -6.36 22.16
N PHE A 113 5.44 -6.29 20.93
CA PHE A 113 5.00 -5.04 20.33
C PHE A 113 3.48 -5.08 20.17
N THR A 114 2.77 -4.34 21.01
CA THR A 114 1.31 -4.28 21.04
C THR A 114 0.79 -3.01 20.36
N GLY A 115 -0.51 -2.97 20.07
CA GLY A 115 -1.15 -1.78 19.48
C GLY A 115 -0.72 -1.50 18.03
N LEU A 116 -0.13 -2.48 17.35
CA LEU A 116 0.27 -2.34 15.96
C LEU A 116 -0.97 -2.23 15.09
N GLN A 117 -1.03 -1.19 14.27
CA GLN A 117 -2.08 -0.99 13.28
C GLN A 117 -1.51 -0.17 12.13
N SER A 118 -1.68 -0.65 10.90
CA SER A 118 -1.29 0.07 9.69
C SER A 118 -2.50 0.73 9.05
N ALA A 119 -2.45 2.05 8.89
CA ALA A 119 -3.51 2.79 8.24
C ALA A 119 -3.74 2.24 6.82
N LYS A 120 -4.99 1.82 6.55
CA LYS A 120 -5.49 1.45 5.22
C LYS A 120 -4.64 0.41 4.46
N CYS A 121 -3.93 -0.49 5.15
CA CYS A 121 -3.03 -1.46 4.53
C CYS A 121 -3.71 -2.82 4.25
N GLY A 122 -4.75 -2.83 3.41
CA GLY A 122 -5.51 -4.05 3.10
C GLY A 122 -6.36 -3.97 1.83
N PRO A 123 -6.99 -5.10 1.42
CA PRO A 123 -7.74 -5.19 0.16
C PRO A 123 -8.85 -4.15 0.00
N PRO A 124 -9.58 -3.73 1.05
CA PRO A 124 -10.55 -2.63 0.93
C PRO A 124 -9.98 -1.31 0.42
N TRP A 125 -8.66 -1.13 0.54
CA TRP A 125 -7.91 0.05 0.07
C TRP A 125 -6.93 -0.28 -1.05
N GLY A 126 -7.05 -1.45 -1.69
CA GLY A 126 -6.27 -1.79 -2.87
C GLY A 126 -4.85 -2.26 -2.59
N LEU A 127 -4.60 -2.72 -1.37
CA LEU A 127 -3.29 -3.13 -0.89
C LEU A 127 -3.35 -4.52 -0.26
N CYS A 128 -2.21 -5.16 -0.11
CA CYS A 128 -2.06 -6.36 0.69
C CYS A 128 -0.78 -6.24 1.52
N ARG A 129 -0.78 -6.88 2.69
CA ARG A 129 0.45 -7.13 3.45
C ARG A 129 0.68 -8.62 3.58
N LEU A 130 1.85 -9.05 3.14
CA LEU A 130 2.32 -10.42 3.28
C LEU A 130 3.49 -10.47 4.24
N HIS A 131 3.58 -11.56 4.97
CA HIS A 131 4.70 -11.91 5.84
C HIS A 131 5.31 -13.21 5.34
N LEU A 132 6.64 -13.21 5.23
CA LEU A 132 7.44 -14.40 5.00
C LEU A 132 8.41 -14.52 6.18
N PRO A 133 8.14 -15.39 7.16
CA PRO A 133 9.08 -15.67 8.24
C PRO A 133 10.35 -16.31 7.65
N ILE A 134 11.51 -15.83 8.08
CA ILE A 134 12.83 -16.38 7.70
C ILE A 134 13.46 -17.08 8.90
N VAL A 135 13.46 -16.39 10.05
CA VAL A 135 13.79 -16.95 11.36
C VAL A 135 12.56 -16.82 12.22
N SER A 136 12.08 -17.94 12.75
CA SER A 136 10.90 -18.02 13.62
C SER A 136 11.09 -19.14 14.63
N ASN A 137 10.37 -19.08 15.74
CA ASN A 137 10.49 -20.01 16.86
C ASN A 137 9.10 -20.33 17.46
N HIS A 138 9.05 -21.24 18.43
CA HIS A 138 7.79 -21.60 19.11
C HIS A 138 7.23 -20.51 20.03
N GLY A 139 7.96 -19.43 20.30
CA GLY A 139 7.47 -18.23 20.99
C GLY A 139 6.82 -17.21 20.06
N ALA A 140 7.14 -17.28 18.75
CA ALA A 140 6.75 -16.30 17.74
C ALA A 140 5.28 -16.39 17.34
N ARG A 141 4.54 -15.28 17.45
CA ARG A 141 3.15 -15.20 17.01
C ARG A 141 2.70 -13.77 16.70
N ALA A 142 1.79 -13.65 15.73
CA ALA A 142 0.96 -12.47 15.55
C ALA A 142 -0.35 -12.67 16.33
N VAL A 143 -0.67 -11.75 17.23
CA VAL A 143 -1.87 -11.84 18.10
C VAL A 143 -2.85 -10.77 17.67
N PHE A 144 -4.03 -11.18 17.22
CA PHE A 144 -5.18 -10.30 16.98
C PHE A 144 -6.17 -10.45 18.15
N VAL A 145 -7.24 -9.67 18.15
CA VAL A 145 -8.24 -9.69 19.23
C VAL A 145 -8.89 -11.08 19.38
N GLU A 146 -9.18 -11.76 18.28
CA GLU A 146 -9.97 -13.00 18.27
C GLU A 146 -9.12 -14.27 18.10
N ASP A 147 -7.89 -14.14 17.60
CA ASP A 147 -7.05 -15.27 17.26
C ASP A 147 -5.55 -14.94 17.32
N SER A 148 -4.72 -15.97 17.26
CA SER A 148 -3.26 -15.84 17.15
C SER A 148 -2.72 -16.78 16.09
N HIS A 149 -1.72 -16.31 15.35
CA HIS A 149 -1.17 -17.01 14.20
C HIS A 149 0.32 -17.19 14.35
N ARG A 150 0.77 -18.43 14.12
CA ARG A 150 2.17 -18.78 13.98
C ARG A 150 2.43 -19.04 12.51
N TRP A 151 3.32 -18.27 11.92
CA TRP A 151 3.68 -18.44 10.52
C TRP A 151 4.96 -19.27 10.42
N ALA A 152 4.96 -20.28 9.57
CA ALA A 152 6.11 -21.16 9.36
C ALA A 152 7.20 -20.45 8.54
N PRO A 153 8.49 -20.67 8.85
CA PRO A 153 9.59 -20.24 8.00
C PRO A 153 9.42 -20.68 6.55
N GLY A 154 9.68 -19.78 5.60
CA GLY A 154 9.59 -20.08 4.17
C GLY A 154 8.17 -20.01 3.59
N THR A 155 7.13 -19.88 4.42
CA THR A 155 5.74 -19.83 3.97
C THR A 155 5.21 -18.40 3.94
N LEU A 156 4.59 -18.00 2.82
CA LEU A 156 3.99 -16.69 2.68
C LEU A 156 2.60 -16.64 3.34
N SER A 157 2.37 -15.65 4.19
CA SER A 157 1.09 -15.46 4.89
C SER A 157 0.57 -14.04 4.72
N PHE A 158 -0.69 -13.92 4.34
CA PHE A 158 -1.44 -12.68 4.45
C PHE A 158 -1.64 -12.28 5.91
N ALA A 159 -1.57 -10.98 6.22
CA ALA A 159 -1.91 -10.45 7.53
C ALA A 159 -2.83 -9.22 7.41
N ALA A 160 -3.92 -9.22 8.17
CA ALA A 160 -4.87 -8.11 8.26
C ALA A 160 -4.33 -6.94 9.10
N SER A 161 -3.18 -6.39 8.70
CA SER A 161 -2.38 -5.44 9.50
C SER A 161 -3.05 -4.10 9.79
N TRP A 162 -4.18 -3.81 9.13
CA TRP A 162 -5.03 -2.66 9.43
C TRP A 162 -5.93 -2.87 10.66
N ARG A 163 -6.03 -4.10 11.15
CA ARG A 163 -6.61 -4.43 12.44
C ARG A 163 -5.53 -4.32 13.51
N GLN A 164 -5.94 -3.91 14.71
CA GLN A 164 -5.04 -3.88 15.84
C GLN A 164 -4.52 -5.28 16.15
N HIS A 165 -3.21 -5.41 16.26
CA HIS A 165 -2.54 -6.66 16.56
C HIS A 165 -1.28 -6.44 17.39
N ALA A 166 -0.68 -7.53 17.84
CA ALA A 166 0.62 -7.56 18.45
C ALA A 166 1.56 -8.52 17.73
N LEU A 167 2.85 -8.24 17.76
CA LEU A 167 3.90 -9.20 17.42
C LEU A 167 4.63 -9.58 18.69
N VAL A 168 4.73 -10.89 18.93
CA VAL A 168 5.29 -11.45 20.15
C VAL A 168 6.41 -12.41 19.77
N ASN A 169 7.56 -12.27 20.44
CA ASN A 169 8.66 -13.22 20.47
C ASN A 169 8.97 -13.53 21.94
N ASP A 170 8.24 -14.46 22.56
CA ASP A 170 8.33 -14.66 24.01
C ASP A 170 9.67 -15.20 24.48
N GLU A 171 10.22 -16.20 23.80
CA GLU A 171 11.45 -16.89 24.20
C GLU A 171 12.12 -17.49 22.95
N GLY A 172 13.43 -17.74 23.05
CA GLY A 172 14.22 -18.37 21.99
C GLY A 172 15.16 -17.41 21.28
N GLU A 173 15.30 -17.57 19.96
CA GLU A 173 16.22 -16.78 19.13
C GLU A 173 15.55 -15.50 18.60
N GLU A 174 16.35 -14.63 17.96
CA GLU A 174 15.86 -13.47 17.23
C GLU A 174 14.89 -13.89 16.12
N LEU A 175 13.70 -13.27 16.08
CA LEU A 175 12.71 -13.47 15.02
C LEU A 175 13.07 -12.57 13.85
N VAL A 176 13.06 -13.05 12.60
CA VAL A 176 13.20 -12.21 11.40
C VAL A 176 12.12 -12.53 10.38
N HIS A 177 11.27 -11.56 10.08
CA HIS A 177 10.24 -11.65 9.04
C HIS A 177 10.53 -10.68 7.91
N LEU A 178 10.37 -11.13 6.67
CA LEU A 178 10.20 -10.25 5.53
C LEU A 178 8.73 -9.82 5.47
N VAL A 179 8.49 -8.51 5.55
CA VAL A 179 7.17 -7.88 5.45
C VAL A 179 7.08 -7.18 4.11
N ILE A 180 6.04 -7.50 3.34
CA ILE A 180 5.87 -7.09 1.95
C ILE A 180 4.51 -6.39 1.84
N ASP A 181 4.52 -5.08 1.65
CA ASP A 181 3.38 -4.32 1.20
C ASP A 181 3.39 -4.27 -0.32
N LEU A 182 2.26 -4.59 -0.93
CA LEU A 182 2.10 -4.58 -2.38
C LEU A 182 0.69 -4.19 -2.75
N TYR A 183 0.48 -3.86 -4.02
CA TYR A 183 -0.84 -3.60 -4.54
C TYR A 183 -1.66 -4.88 -4.67
N HIS A 184 -2.95 -4.78 -4.43
CA HIS A 184 -3.88 -5.89 -4.65
C HIS A 184 -4.20 -5.98 -6.15
N THR A 185 -3.96 -7.14 -6.75
CA THR A 185 -4.24 -7.43 -8.17
C THR A 185 -5.04 -8.72 -8.29
N GLU A 186 -5.64 -8.93 -9.46
CA GLU A 186 -6.32 -10.18 -9.80
C GLU A 186 -5.35 -11.38 -9.71
N GLU A 187 -4.13 -11.24 -10.24
CA GLU A 187 -3.12 -12.30 -10.22
C GLU A 187 -2.64 -12.62 -8.81
N LEU A 188 -2.49 -11.62 -7.94
CA LEU A 188 -2.17 -11.85 -6.54
C LEU A 188 -3.30 -12.62 -5.84
N THR A 189 -4.55 -12.30 -6.17
CA THR A 189 -5.73 -12.98 -5.61
C THR A 189 -5.71 -14.48 -5.90
N LYS A 190 -5.20 -14.90 -7.07
CA LYS A 190 -5.10 -16.32 -7.46
C LYS A 190 -4.17 -17.13 -6.55
N LEU A 191 -3.26 -16.49 -5.82
CA LEU A 191 -2.38 -17.17 -4.86
C LEU A 191 -3.08 -17.49 -3.52
N PHE A 192 -4.22 -16.87 -3.22
CA PHE A 192 -4.97 -17.12 -2.00
C PHE A 192 -5.78 -18.43 -2.09
N PRO A 193 -6.12 -19.05 -0.94
CA PRO A 193 -7.03 -20.18 -0.90
C PRO A 193 -8.34 -19.87 -1.62
N GLN A 194 -8.88 -20.83 -2.38
CA GLN A 194 -10.06 -20.65 -3.23
C GLN A 194 -11.25 -20.00 -2.50
N ARG A 195 -11.48 -20.36 -1.24
CA ARG A 195 -12.53 -19.77 -0.38
C ARG A 195 -12.41 -18.27 -0.16
N LEU A 196 -11.22 -17.70 -0.27
CA LEU A 196 -10.95 -16.27 -0.10
C LEU A 196 -10.95 -15.50 -1.41
N GLN A 197 -10.69 -16.17 -2.54
CA GLN A 197 -10.62 -15.52 -3.85
C GLN A 197 -11.91 -14.77 -4.18
N THR A 198 -13.08 -15.36 -3.93
CA THR A 198 -14.38 -14.70 -4.14
C THR A 198 -14.57 -13.45 -3.28
N ARG A 199 -14.04 -13.43 -2.05
CA ARG A 199 -14.13 -12.25 -1.16
C ARG A 199 -13.16 -11.15 -1.58
N LEU A 200 -11.98 -11.54 -2.05
CA LEU A 200 -10.97 -10.62 -2.57
C LEU A 200 -11.38 -10.04 -3.93
N ALA A 201 -12.09 -10.79 -4.77
CA ALA A 201 -12.65 -10.28 -6.02
C ALA A 201 -13.98 -9.52 -5.84
N ALA A 202 -14.53 -9.44 -4.62
CA ALA A 202 -15.79 -8.77 -4.37
C ALA A 202 -15.65 -7.23 -4.47
N PRO A 203 -16.73 -6.49 -4.79
CA PRO A 203 -16.71 -5.03 -4.86
C PRO A 203 -16.36 -4.30 -3.57
N ALA A 204 -16.12 -4.99 -2.45
CA ALA A 204 -15.62 -4.40 -1.21
C ALA A 204 -14.08 -4.29 -1.20
N SER A 205 -13.39 -5.08 -2.03
CA SER A 205 -11.94 -5.02 -2.24
C SER A 205 -11.62 -4.20 -3.50
N LEU A 206 -10.46 -3.57 -3.52
CA LEU A 206 -9.99 -2.73 -4.62
C LEU A 206 -8.87 -3.46 -5.36
N GLU A 207 -8.99 -3.57 -6.68
CA GLU A 207 -7.89 -4.06 -7.51
C GLU A 207 -7.21 -2.87 -8.18
N LEU A 208 -5.89 -2.98 -8.33
CA LEU A 208 -5.09 -1.95 -8.99
C LEU A 208 -5.45 -1.88 -10.48
N ARG A 209 -6.02 -0.76 -10.94
CA ARG A 209 -6.18 -0.53 -12.38
C ARG A 209 -4.83 -0.23 -13.05
N PRO A 210 -4.61 -0.69 -14.30
CA PRO A 210 -3.42 -0.32 -15.04
C PRO A 210 -3.42 1.18 -15.39
N ARG A 211 -2.21 1.75 -15.49
CA ARG A 211 -2.04 3.13 -15.94
C ARG A 211 -2.21 3.24 -17.46
N VAL A 212 -2.74 4.37 -17.91
CA VAL A 212 -2.87 4.74 -19.32
C VAL A 212 -1.95 5.92 -19.62
N ALA A 213 -1.16 5.84 -20.67
CA ALA A 213 -0.31 6.96 -21.08
C ALA A 213 -1.17 8.17 -21.47
N LEU A 214 -0.75 9.38 -21.07
CA LEU A 214 -1.36 10.61 -21.56
C LEU A 214 -0.78 10.95 -22.93
N VAL A 215 -1.64 11.35 -23.87
CA VAL A 215 -1.18 12.00 -25.11
C VAL A 215 -1.00 13.52 -24.89
N PRO A 216 -0.19 14.23 -25.70
CA PRO A 216 0.11 15.65 -25.49
C PRO A 216 -1.13 16.56 -25.38
N ASP A 217 -2.19 16.24 -26.12
CA ASP A 217 -3.44 17.01 -26.09
C ASP A 217 -4.21 16.80 -24.78
N GLU A 218 -4.18 15.58 -24.23
CA GLU A 218 -4.76 15.28 -22.91
C GLU A 218 -3.98 15.97 -21.79
N VAL A 219 -2.65 16.05 -21.90
CA VAL A 219 -1.82 16.79 -20.94
C VAL A 219 -2.28 18.25 -20.83
N ARG A 220 -2.54 18.92 -21.96
CA ARG A 220 -3.06 20.29 -21.98
C ARG A 220 -4.50 20.35 -21.48
N ARG A 221 -5.35 19.43 -21.95
CA ARG A 221 -6.78 19.38 -21.60
C ARG A 221 -7.03 19.18 -20.11
N TYR A 222 -6.17 18.41 -19.43
CA TYR A 222 -6.33 18.09 -18.01
C TYR A 222 -5.53 18.98 -17.07
N ALA A 223 -4.80 19.98 -17.60
CA ALA A 223 -4.13 20.98 -16.78
C ALA A 223 -5.17 21.99 -16.27
N CYS A 224 -5.34 22.06 -14.94
CA CYS A 224 -6.34 22.93 -14.33
C CYS A 224 -6.02 23.29 -12.88
N ARG A 225 -6.62 24.37 -12.39
CA ARG A 225 -6.62 24.82 -11.00
C ARG A 225 -8.01 24.67 -10.39
N PHE A 226 -8.10 24.23 -9.14
CA PHE A 226 -9.37 24.01 -8.46
C PHE A 226 -9.22 24.12 -6.93
N PRO A 227 -10.30 24.47 -6.20
CA PRO A 227 -10.30 24.45 -4.74
C PRO A 227 -10.40 23.01 -4.24
N LEU A 228 -9.37 22.51 -3.55
CA LEU A 228 -9.35 21.17 -2.99
C LEU A 228 -9.44 21.21 -1.46
N PRO A 229 -10.31 20.41 -0.81
CA PRO A 229 -10.28 20.25 0.64
C PRO A 229 -8.95 19.65 1.09
N GLU A 230 -8.28 20.23 2.07
CA GLU A 230 -7.05 19.67 2.65
C GLU A 230 -7.25 18.23 3.15
N SER A 231 -8.46 17.91 3.61
CA SER A 231 -8.84 16.58 4.06
C SER A 231 -8.77 15.52 2.93
N PHE A 232 -8.85 15.91 1.66
CA PHE A 232 -8.64 14.99 0.55
C PHE A 232 -7.18 14.55 0.45
N ALA A 233 -6.23 15.46 0.72
CA ALA A 233 -4.80 15.17 0.74
C ALA A 233 -4.39 14.33 1.97
N ASN A 234 -5.22 14.28 3.02
CA ASN A 234 -5.08 13.31 4.10
C ASN A 234 -5.60 11.93 3.67
N TRP A 235 -4.73 11.12 3.06
CA TRP A 235 -5.09 9.80 2.55
C TRP A 235 -5.46 8.78 3.64
N GLU A 236 -5.13 9.03 4.91
CA GLU A 236 -5.51 8.17 6.03
C GLU A 236 -6.97 8.38 6.46
N GLN A 237 -7.57 9.53 6.13
CA GLN A 237 -8.95 9.84 6.49
C GLN A 237 -9.95 8.93 5.72
N PRO A 238 -10.95 8.35 6.39
CA PRO A 238 -11.99 7.56 5.71
C PRO A 238 -12.72 8.33 4.61
N GLY A 239 -13.10 7.63 3.53
CA GLY A 239 -13.70 8.24 2.35
C GLY A 239 -15.04 8.92 2.61
N HIS A 240 -15.86 8.41 3.55
CA HIS A 240 -17.16 9.00 3.88
C HIS A 240 -17.09 10.42 4.50
N PHE A 241 -15.90 10.89 4.92
CA PHE A 241 -15.72 12.27 5.34
C PHE A 241 -15.63 13.25 4.17
N LEU A 242 -15.37 12.77 2.96
CA LEU A 242 -15.13 13.61 1.79
C LEU A 242 -16.28 14.60 1.52
N PRO A 243 -17.57 14.18 1.45
CA PRO A 243 -18.64 15.13 1.17
C PRO A 243 -18.86 16.14 2.31
N ARG A 244 -18.58 15.75 3.57
CA ARG A 244 -18.77 16.60 4.75
C ARG A 244 -17.73 17.71 4.85
N ASN A 245 -16.52 17.44 4.36
CA ASN A 245 -15.39 18.36 4.43
C ASN A 245 -15.15 19.10 3.11
N ALA A 246 -15.97 18.86 2.09
CA ALA A 246 -15.78 19.39 0.74
C ALA A 246 -15.65 20.93 0.64
N LEU A 247 -16.13 21.66 1.64
CA LEU A 247 -16.12 23.13 1.67
C LEU A 247 -15.32 23.69 2.85
N ARG A 248 -14.53 22.87 3.55
CA ARG A 248 -13.72 23.26 4.70
C ARG A 248 -12.24 23.16 4.36
N ASP A 249 -11.45 24.07 4.93
CA ASP A 249 -9.98 24.03 4.87
C ASP A 249 -9.48 23.81 3.42
N ILE A 250 -9.94 24.71 2.53
CA ILE A 250 -9.68 24.60 1.09
C ILE A 250 -8.29 25.13 0.78
N VAL A 251 -7.51 24.34 0.05
CA VAL A 251 -6.24 24.73 -0.55
C VAL A 251 -6.38 24.84 -2.07
N THR A 252 -5.70 25.81 -2.67
CA THR A 252 -5.59 25.88 -4.14
C THR A 252 -4.79 24.69 -4.64
N ALA A 253 -5.44 23.80 -5.38
CA ALA A 253 -4.81 22.68 -6.06
C ALA A 253 -4.59 22.99 -7.55
N GLU A 254 -3.55 22.41 -8.12
CA GLU A 254 -3.25 22.48 -9.54
C GLU A 254 -2.80 21.11 -10.05
N ILE A 255 -3.33 20.68 -11.20
CA ILE A 255 -2.75 19.58 -11.97
C ILE A 255 -1.86 20.20 -13.02
N ALA A 256 -0.55 19.97 -12.88
CA ALA A 256 0.45 20.44 -13.83
C ALA A 256 1.37 19.30 -14.23
N THR A 257 1.95 19.38 -15.43
CA THR A 257 2.89 18.38 -15.92
C THR A 257 4.32 18.91 -15.85
N SER A 258 5.21 18.15 -15.22
CA SER A 258 6.63 18.49 -15.12
C SER A 258 7.47 17.28 -15.52
N GLY A 259 8.32 17.45 -16.55
CA GLY A 259 9.11 16.36 -17.12
C GLY A 259 8.25 15.21 -17.67
N GLY A 260 7.11 15.52 -18.30
CA GLY A 260 6.17 14.53 -18.83
C GLY A 260 5.36 13.76 -17.78
N THR A 261 5.52 14.07 -16.49
CA THR A 261 4.75 13.43 -15.41
C THR A 261 3.72 14.42 -14.86
N PRO A 262 2.41 14.09 -14.87
CA PRO A 262 1.40 14.92 -14.21
C PRO A 262 1.60 14.88 -12.69
N ARG A 263 1.39 16.01 -12.04
CA ARG A 263 1.57 16.21 -10.59
C ARG A 263 0.40 16.99 -10.04
N LEU A 264 0.03 16.65 -8.82
CA LEU A 264 -0.85 17.48 -7.99
C LEU A 264 0.03 18.44 -7.19
N LEU A 265 -0.20 19.73 -7.35
CA LEU A 265 0.39 20.79 -6.54
C LEU A 265 -0.67 21.30 -5.57
N LEU A 266 -0.26 21.60 -4.34
CA LEU A 266 -1.09 22.23 -3.32
C LEU A 266 -0.41 23.52 -2.87
N ALA A 267 -1.14 24.65 -2.93
CA ALA A 267 -0.59 25.99 -2.65
C ALA A 267 0.71 26.27 -3.44
N GLY A 268 0.76 25.84 -4.71
CA GLY A 268 1.92 26.00 -5.59
C GLY A 268 3.10 25.05 -5.30
N ARG A 269 3.00 24.17 -4.31
CA ARG A 269 4.05 23.19 -3.96
C ARG A 269 3.71 21.80 -4.48
N PRO A 270 4.64 21.06 -5.11
CA PRO A 270 4.39 19.68 -5.52
C PRO A 270 4.04 18.79 -4.32
N PHE A 271 2.88 18.16 -4.36
CA PHE A 271 2.41 17.25 -3.32
C PHE A 271 2.72 15.78 -3.70
N CYS A 272 2.19 15.32 -4.84
CA CYS A 272 2.45 13.98 -5.35
C CYS A 272 2.44 13.95 -6.88
N ALA A 273 3.06 12.93 -7.45
CA ALA A 273 2.87 12.62 -8.87
C ALA A 273 1.52 11.94 -9.06
N LEU A 274 0.97 12.04 -10.26
CA LEU A 274 -0.30 11.43 -10.64
C LEU A 274 -0.06 10.31 -11.65
N GLU A 275 -0.91 9.30 -11.59
CA GLU A 275 -0.96 8.21 -12.56
C GLU A 275 -2.30 8.22 -13.25
N HIS A 276 -2.30 8.43 -14.56
CA HIS A 276 -3.52 8.49 -15.37
C HIS A 276 -4.12 7.09 -15.52
N LEU A 277 -5.43 6.97 -15.29
CA LEU A 277 -6.22 5.74 -15.39
C LEU A 277 -7.12 5.73 -16.63
N GLY A 278 -7.04 6.77 -17.47
CA GLY A 278 -7.90 6.99 -18.62
C GLY A 278 -8.98 8.03 -18.35
N ARG A 279 -9.47 8.68 -19.41
CA ARG A 279 -10.61 9.63 -19.36
C ARG A 279 -10.43 10.75 -18.32
N GLY A 280 -9.20 11.24 -18.17
CA GLY A 280 -8.86 12.30 -17.24
C GLY A 280 -8.94 11.91 -15.77
N GLU A 281 -9.08 10.62 -15.45
CA GLU A 281 -9.02 10.11 -14.08
C GLU A 281 -7.56 9.81 -13.70
N PHE A 282 -7.21 10.18 -12.48
CA PHE A 282 -5.87 10.04 -11.93
C PHE A 282 -5.95 9.48 -10.51
N ARG A 283 -5.03 8.56 -10.19
CA ARG A 283 -4.67 8.27 -8.80
C ARG A 283 -3.39 8.98 -8.40
N MET A 284 -3.18 9.11 -7.10
CA MET A 284 -1.91 9.56 -6.55
C MET A 284 -0.86 8.45 -6.64
N ARG A 285 0.33 8.78 -7.15
CA ARG A 285 1.46 7.84 -7.21
C ARG A 285 1.83 7.36 -5.81
N GLY A 286 2.04 6.06 -5.67
CA GLY A 286 2.34 5.42 -4.40
C GLY A 286 1.12 5.21 -3.50
N TRP A 287 -0.07 5.57 -3.97
CA TRP A 287 -1.36 5.24 -3.40
C TRP A 287 -2.17 4.35 -4.35
N SER A 288 -3.37 3.97 -3.92
CA SER A 288 -4.30 3.12 -4.66
C SER A 288 -5.47 3.91 -5.22
N ASP A 289 -6.31 3.21 -5.97
CA ASP A 289 -7.58 3.69 -6.52
C ASP A 289 -8.66 3.93 -5.46
N GLU A 290 -8.35 3.80 -4.16
CA GLU A 290 -9.24 4.27 -3.10
C GLU A 290 -9.51 5.77 -3.23
N ARG A 291 -8.55 6.52 -3.76
CA ARG A 291 -8.66 7.97 -3.90
C ARG A 291 -8.21 8.43 -5.28
N THR A 292 -9.15 8.98 -6.03
CA THR A 292 -8.90 9.46 -7.38
C THR A 292 -9.47 10.85 -7.59
N LEU A 293 -8.92 11.53 -8.58
CA LEU A 293 -9.42 12.80 -9.08
C LEU A 293 -9.66 12.64 -10.58
N GLN A 294 -10.76 13.19 -11.10
CA GLN A 294 -11.09 13.13 -12.51
C GLN A 294 -11.35 14.53 -13.06
N VAL A 295 -10.59 14.93 -14.07
CA VAL A 295 -10.82 16.16 -14.80
C VAL A 295 -11.85 15.93 -15.89
N GLN A 296 -13.01 16.57 -15.75
CA GLN A 296 -14.09 16.56 -16.74
C GLN A 296 -14.10 17.91 -17.45
N ALA A 297 -13.46 17.96 -18.62
CA ALA A 297 -13.42 19.15 -19.47
C ALA A 297 -14.46 19.04 -20.59
N ASP A 298 -15.52 19.84 -20.50
CA ASP A 298 -16.58 19.96 -21.49
C ASP A 298 -16.57 21.38 -22.10
N PRO A 299 -16.48 21.54 -23.44
CA PRO A 299 -16.46 22.85 -24.09
C PRO A 299 -17.68 23.75 -23.79
N ARG A 300 -18.83 23.16 -23.44
CA ARG A 300 -20.09 23.85 -23.14
C ARG A 300 -20.34 24.04 -21.66
N GLN A 301 -19.89 23.09 -20.83
CA GLN A 301 -20.15 23.10 -19.38
C GLN A 301 -18.95 23.59 -18.54
N GLY A 302 -17.81 23.85 -19.18
CA GLY A 302 -16.57 24.24 -18.50
C GLY A 302 -15.78 23.03 -18.01
N THR A 303 -14.81 23.29 -17.13
CA THR A 303 -13.98 22.24 -16.53
C THR A 303 -14.38 22.03 -15.09
N THR A 304 -14.57 20.78 -14.70
CA THR A 304 -14.77 20.38 -13.31
C THR A 304 -13.78 19.30 -12.92
N VAL A 305 -13.48 19.21 -11.64
CA VAL A 305 -12.70 18.11 -11.07
C VAL A 305 -13.60 17.34 -10.12
N VAL A 306 -13.83 16.07 -10.42
CA VAL A 306 -14.54 15.14 -9.55
C VAL A 306 -13.51 14.45 -8.68
N ILE A 307 -13.55 14.68 -7.38
CA ILE A 307 -12.74 13.93 -6.42
C ILE A 307 -13.55 12.79 -5.85
N CYS A 308 -12.92 11.62 -5.73
CA CYS A 308 -13.54 10.37 -5.28
C CYS A 308 -12.72 9.78 -4.14
N ALA A 309 -13.41 9.27 -3.12
CA ALA A 309 -12.85 8.41 -2.09
C ALA A 309 -13.75 7.19 -1.88
N ARG A 310 -13.16 6.03 -1.56
CA ARG A 310 -13.90 4.77 -1.41
C ARG A 310 -13.75 4.20 0.00
N ASP A 311 -14.86 3.72 0.56
CA ASP A 311 -14.85 2.88 1.76
C ASP A 311 -15.62 1.59 1.46
N GLY A 312 -14.92 0.45 1.42
CA GLY A 312 -15.54 -0.85 1.13
C GLY A 312 -16.12 -0.86 -0.28
N SER A 313 -17.44 -1.06 -0.42
CA SER A 313 -18.13 -1.00 -1.72
C SER A 313 -18.73 0.36 -2.05
N ASN A 314 -18.60 1.35 -1.16
CA ASN A 314 -19.19 2.67 -1.33
C ASN A 314 -18.18 3.66 -1.90
N THR A 315 -18.62 4.44 -2.88
CA THR A 315 -17.86 5.56 -3.44
C THR A 315 -18.50 6.87 -3.00
N TYR A 316 -17.69 7.77 -2.48
CA TYR A 316 -18.05 9.13 -2.11
C TYR A 316 -17.36 10.07 -3.09
N SER A 317 -18.12 10.96 -3.71
CA SER A 317 -17.57 11.90 -4.68
C SER A 317 -18.08 13.31 -4.46
N THR A 318 -17.30 14.29 -4.89
CA THR A 318 -17.72 15.70 -4.94
C THR A 318 -17.15 16.36 -6.18
N CYS A 319 -17.96 17.19 -6.83
CA CYS A 319 -17.56 17.97 -7.99
C CYS A 319 -17.04 19.34 -7.54
N LEU A 320 -15.88 19.71 -8.04
CA LEU A 320 -15.22 20.98 -7.75
C LEU A 320 -15.14 21.80 -9.05
N PRO A 321 -15.47 23.09 -9.03
CA PRO A 321 -15.25 23.95 -10.18
C PRO A 321 -13.75 24.04 -10.48
N ALA A 322 -13.37 24.03 -11.75
CA ALA A 322 -11.97 24.10 -12.15
C ALA A 322 -11.74 25.09 -13.29
N MET A 323 -10.60 25.75 -13.25
CA MET A 323 -10.16 26.68 -14.29
C MET A 323 -9.03 26.03 -15.08
N PRO A 324 -9.14 25.88 -16.41
CA PRO A 324 -8.03 25.41 -17.24
C PRO A 324 -6.78 26.28 -17.05
N VAL A 325 -5.62 25.65 -17.06
CA VAL A 325 -4.33 26.36 -17.16
C VAL A 325 -3.99 26.45 -18.64
N ALA A 326 -3.77 27.68 -19.14
CA ALA A 326 -3.44 27.95 -20.53
C ALA A 326 -2.09 27.32 -20.95
#